data_AF-A0A8T4VB60-F1
#
_entry.id   AF-A0A8T4VB60-F1
#
_cell.length_a   1.000
_cell.length_b   1.000
_cell.length_c   1.000
_cell.angle_alpha   90.00
_cell.angle_beta   90.00
_cell.angle_gamma   90.00
#
_symmetry.space_group_name_H-M   'P 1'
#
loop_
_entity.id
_entity.type
_entity.pdbx_description
1 polymer ?
#
loop_
_entity_poly.entity_id
_entity_poly.type
_entity_poly.pdbx_seq_one_letter_code
_entity_poly.pdbx_strand_id
1 'polypeptide(L)'
;MDNRTMIVLDIFHAIIGLAFALFIPGFLLTKIIFNEQEILETIAFSITFSIGIDIFLGLFLGANETMFQLTGGITELNLWFYLLFITILLGSILFMKKKKLLQK
;
A
#
# COMPACT_ATOMS: atom_id res chain seq x y z
N MET A 1 -3.47 -25.08 19.52
CA MET A 1 -4.35 -24.69 18.40
C MET A 1 -4.43 -25.86 17.45
N ASP A 2 -5.61 -26.24 16.99
CA ASP A 2 -5.77 -27.30 15.99
C ASP A 2 -5.17 -26.84 14.65
N ASN A 3 -4.59 -27.76 13.88
CA ASN A 3 -3.94 -27.51 12.60
C ASN A 3 -4.89 -26.84 11.60
N ARG A 4 -6.19 -27.15 11.68
CA ARG A 4 -7.23 -26.52 10.86
C ARG A 4 -7.42 -25.03 11.20
N THR A 5 -7.34 -24.67 12.47
CA THR A 5 -7.46 -23.28 12.92
C THR A 5 -6.30 -22.44 12.40
N MET A 6 -5.09 -23.00 12.34
CA MET A 6 -3.92 -22.30 11.78
C MET A 6 -4.08 -22.03 10.27
N ILE A 7 -4.45 -23.04 9.49
CA ILE A 7 -4.67 -22.89 8.03
C ILE A 7 -5.74 -21.84 7.72
N VAL A 8 -6.85 -21.85 8.46
CA VAL A 8 -7.93 -20.86 8.26
C VAL A 8 -7.42 -19.44 8.53
N LEU A 9 -6.67 -19.23 9.61
CA LEU A 9 -6.11 -17.93 9.94
C LEU A 9 -5.11 -17.44 8.88
N ASP A 10 -4.27 -18.33 8.34
CA ASP A 10 -3.32 -18.00 7.29
C ASP A 10 -4.03 -17.56 6.00
N ILE A 11 -5.10 -18.26 5.62
CA ILE A 11 -5.92 -17.89 4.46
C ILE A 11 -6.56 -16.51 4.66
N PHE A 12 -7.13 -16.26 5.85
CA PHE A 12 -7.70 -14.94 6.15
C PHE A 12 -6.64 -13.84 6.12
N HIS A 13 -5.45 -14.11 6.67
CA HIS A 13 -4.34 -13.18 6.65
C HIS A 13 -3.90 -12.85 5.22
N ALA A 14 -3.78 -13.86 4.36
CA ALA A 14 -3.42 -13.68 2.96
C ALA A 14 -4.47 -12.87 2.18
N ILE A 15 -5.77 -13.14 2.38
CA ILE A 15 -6.85 -12.42 1.71
C ILE A 15 -6.86 -10.94 2.13
N ILE A 16 -6.80 -10.68 3.43
CA ILE A 16 -6.78 -9.31 3.97
C ILE A 16 -5.53 -8.60 3.50
N GLY A 17 -4.38 -9.28 3.54
CA GLY A 17 -3.12 -8.70 3.15
C GLY A 17 -3.07 -8.35 1.67
N LEU A 18 -3.56 -9.23 0.81
CA LEU A 18 -3.67 -9.00 -0.62
C LEU A 18 -4.63 -7.86 -0.95
N ALA A 19 -5.79 -7.80 -0.30
CA ALA A 19 -6.73 -6.70 -0.47
C ALA A 19 -6.12 -5.36 -0.01
N PHE A 20 -5.36 -5.38 1.08
CA PHE A 20 -4.65 -4.20 1.57
C PHE A 20 -3.62 -3.71 0.54
N ALA A 21 -2.71 -4.59 0.12
CA ALA A 21 -1.63 -4.27 -0.81
C ALA A 21 -2.15 -3.76 -2.16
N LEU A 22 -3.16 -4.42 -2.72
CA LEU A 22 -3.68 -4.08 -4.05
C LEU A 22 -4.61 -2.86 -4.09
N PHE A 23 -5.08 -2.35 -2.95
CA PHE A 23 -6.12 -1.31 -2.96
C PHE A 23 -5.80 -0.10 -2.11
N ILE A 24 -5.36 -0.25 -0.87
CA ILE A 24 -5.32 0.86 0.09
C ILE A 24 -4.29 1.94 -0.30
N PRO A 25 -3.02 1.61 -0.59
CA PRO A 25 -2.02 2.62 -0.95
C PRO A 25 -2.43 3.41 -2.20
N GLY A 26 -2.86 2.72 -3.25
CA GLY A 26 -3.27 3.35 -4.50
C GLY A 26 -4.57 4.15 -4.36
N PHE A 27 -5.52 3.72 -3.53
CA PHE A 27 -6.73 4.50 -3.23
C PHE A 27 -6.40 5.84 -2.56
N LEU A 28 -5.50 5.83 -1.56
CA LEU A 28 -5.05 7.05 -0.91
C LEU A 28 -4.36 7.98 -1.92
N LEU A 29 -3.47 7.44 -2.76
CA LEU A 29 -2.79 8.20 -3.78
C LEU A 29 -3.77 8.80 -4.80
N THR A 30 -4.77 8.02 -5.24
CA THR A 30 -5.83 8.47 -6.15
C THR A 30 -6.57 9.68 -5.57
N LYS A 31 -6.95 9.64 -4.28
CA LYS A 31 -7.63 10.76 -3.60
C LYS A 31 -6.72 11.98 -3.35
N ILE A 32 -5.41 11.78 -3.29
CA ILE A 32 -4.43 12.87 -3.18
C ILE A 32 -4.27 13.57 -4.54
N ILE A 33 -4.17 12.82 -5.62
CA ILE A 33 -3.93 13.37 -6.97
C ILE A 33 -5.23 13.96 -7.53
N PHE A 34 -6.34 13.24 -7.41
CA PHE A 34 -7.61 13.59 -8.03
C PHE A 34 -8.64 14.01 -6.97
N ASN A 35 -9.35 15.11 -7.25
CA ASN A 35 -10.36 15.65 -6.33
C ASN A 35 -11.75 15.05 -6.59
N GLU A 36 -12.12 14.90 -7.86
CA GLU A 36 -13.40 14.36 -8.30
C GLU A 36 -13.16 13.40 -9.46
N GLN A 37 -13.64 12.17 -9.29
CA GLN A 37 -13.60 11.10 -10.29
C GLN A 37 -14.80 10.20 -10.07
N GLU A 38 -15.23 9.54 -11.12
CA GLU A 38 -16.27 8.52 -11.00
C GLU A 38 -15.77 7.34 -10.14
N ILE A 39 -16.72 6.58 -9.59
CA ILE A 39 -16.40 5.43 -8.72
C ILE A 39 -15.57 4.40 -9.48
N LEU A 40 -15.91 4.13 -10.73
CA LEU A 40 -15.21 3.16 -11.57
C LEU A 40 -13.75 3.59 -11.83
N GLU A 41 -13.54 4.86 -12.17
CA GLU A 41 -12.21 5.43 -12.35
C GLU A 41 -11.41 5.38 -11.05
N THR A 42 -12.03 5.72 -9.93
CA THR A 42 -11.39 5.64 -8.61
C THR A 42 -10.88 4.23 -8.35
N ILE A 43 -11.69 3.19 -8.61
CA ILE A 43 -11.28 1.79 -8.42
C ILE A 43 -10.13 1.44 -9.37
N ALA A 44 -10.24 1.77 -10.66
CA ALA A 44 -9.23 1.46 -11.66
C ALA A 44 -7.87 2.11 -11.34
N PHE A 45 -7.86 3.39 -10.98
CA PHE A 45 -6.66 4.09 -10.56
C PHE A 45 -6.12 3.57 -9.23
N SER A 46 -6.98 3.23 -8.27
CA SER A 46 -6.55 2.65 -7.00
C SER A 46 -5.77 1.37 -7.20
N ILE A 47 -6.27 0.46 -8.05
CA ILE A 47 -5.57 -0.79 -8.36
C ILE A 47 -4.26 -0.51 -9.10
N THR A 48 -4.32 0.34 -10.14
CA THR A 48 -3.15 0.66 -10.97
C THR A 48 -2.03 1.28 -10.15
N PHE A 49 -2.34 2.24 -9.28
CA PHE A 49 -1.35 2.89 -8.42
C PHE A 49 -0.83 1.96 -7.34
N SER A 50 -1.65 1.09 -6.75
CA SER A 50 -1.18 0.10 -5.79
C SER A 50 -0.16 -0.84 -6.42
N ILE A 51 -0.47 -1.39 -7.60
CA ILE A 51 0.48 -2.22 -8.37
C ILE A 51 1.76 -1.43 -8.69
N GLY A 52 1.63 -0.16 -9.08
CA GLY A 52 2.77 0.72 -9.33
C GLY A 52 3.65 0.92 -8.09
N ILE A 53 3.03 1.10 -6.91
CA ILE A 53 3.72 1.21 -5.62
C ILE A 53 4.44 -0.11 -5.30
N ASP A 54 3.78 -1.26 -5.49
CA ASP A 54 4.36 -2.57 -5.22
C ASP A 54 5.58 -2.85 -6.11
N ILE A 55 5.48 -2.55 -7.41
CA ILE A 55 6.60 -2.67 -8.35
C ILE A 55 7.74 -1.73 -7.95
N PHE A 56 7.43 -0.47 -7.65
CA PHE A 56 8.43 0.49 -7.20
C PHE A 56 9.13 0.00 -5.93
N LEU A 57 8.39 -0.54 -4.98
CA LEU A 57 8.90 -1.03 -3.71
C LEU A 57 9.77 -2.28 -3.89
N GLY A 58 9.35 -3.23 -4.74
CA GLY A 58 10.17 -4.39 -5.11
C GLY A 58 11.49 -3.98 -5.75
N LEU A 59 11.45 -3.02 -6.68
CA LEU A 59 12.67 -2.46 -7.27
C LEU A 59 13.50 -1.70 -6.24
N PHE A 60 12.89 -0.88 -5.39
CA PHE A 60 13.60 -0.10 -4.38
C PHE A 60 14.35 -0.98 -3.37
N LEU A 61 13.74 -2.10 -2.95
CA LEU A 61 14.34 -3.05 -2.01
C LEU A 61 15.42 -3.93 -2.64
N GLY A 62 15.36 -4.17 -3.96
CA GLY A 62 16.19 -5.17 -4.64
C GLY A 62 17.07 -4.69 -5.79
N ALA A 63 17.01 -3.42 -6.19
CA ALA A 63 17.65 -2.96 -7.44
C ALA A 63 19.18 -2.98 -7.41
N ASN A 64 19.81 -2.79 -6.24
CA ASN A 64 21.27 -2.82 -6.11
C ASN A 64 21.73 -3.24 -4.72
N GLU A 65 23.00 -3.62 -4.59
CA GLU A 65 23.59 -4.11 -3.34
C GLU A 65 23.53 -3.09 -2.20
N THR A 66 23.67 -1.79 -2.50
CA THR A 66 23.58 -0.73 -1.50
C THR A 66 22.18 -0.66 -0.89
N MET A 67 21.14 -0.70 -1.72
CA MET A 67 19.75 -0.70 -1.26
C MET A 67 19.40 -2.00 -0.54
N PHE A 68 19.93 -3.13 -1.00
CA PHE A 68 19.76 -4.41 -0.32
C PHE A 68 20.36 -4.37 1.10
N GLN A 69 21.56 -3.82 1.27
CA GLN A 69 22.21 -3.67 2.58
C GLN A 69 21.49 -2.67 3.49
N LEU A 70 20.95 -1.58 2.94
CA LEU A 70 20.24 -0.55 3.70
C LEU A 70 18.84 -0.98 4.14
N THR A 71 18.13 -1.68 3.26
CA THR A 71 16.72 -2.02 3.47
C THR A 71 16.52 -3.42 4.05
N GLY A 72 17.55 -4.27 4.01
CA GLY A 72 17.47 -5.69 4.32
C GLY A 72 16.94 -6.55 3.17
N GLY A 73 16.75 -5.96 1.98
CA GLY A 73 16.33 -6.66 0.77
C GLY A 73 14.83 -6.94 0.68
N ILE A 74 14.45 -7.66 -0.37
CA ILE A 74 13.07 -8.11 -0.61
C ILE A 74 12.76 -9.28 0.33
N THR A 75 12.27 -8.96 1.53
CA THR A 75 11.71 -9.94 2.49
C THR A 75 10.25 -9.59 2.76
N GLU A 76 9.46 -10.58 3.17
CA GLU A 76 8.04 -10.37 3.52
C GLU A 76 7.85 -9.26 4.56
N LEU A 77 8.66 -9.27 5.63
CA LEU A 77 8.58 -8.29 6.70
C LEU A 77 8.94 -6.88 6.23
N ASN A 78 9.97 -6.75 5.38
CA ASN A 78 10.33 -5.45 4.80
C ASN A 78 9.24 -4.93 3.86
N LEU A 79 8.72 -5.78 2.98
CA LEU A 79 7.61 -5.44 2.10
C LEU A 79 6.42 -4.88 2.90
N TRP A 80 5.99 -5.62 3.93
CA TRP A 80 4.91 -5.18 4.82
C TRP A 80 5.24 -3.86 5.51
N PHE A 81 6.45 -3.72 6.07
CA PHE A 81 6.87 -2.53 6.79
C PHE A 81 6.84 -1.28 5.89
N TYR A 82 7.47 -1.35 4.72
CA TYR A 82 7.53 -0.21 3.80
C TYR A 82 6.15 0.11 3.19
N LEU A 83 5.33 -0.90 2.92
CA LEU A 83 3.95 -0.70 2.44
C LEU A 83 3.08 0.01 3.50
N LEU A 84 3.19 -0.39 4.78
CA LEU A 84 2.53 0.27 5.90
C LEU A 84 3.02 1.72 6.04
N PHE A 85 4.33 1.93 5.96
CA PHE A 85 4.94 3.25 6.03
C PHE A 85 4.42 4.18 4.92
N ILE A 86 4.40 3.72 3.67
CA ILE A 86 3.84 4.47 2.53
C ILE A 86 2.36 4.79 2.77
N THR A 87 1.59 3.82 3.24
CA THR A 87 0.16 4.01 3.54
C THR A 87 -0.06 5.10 4.60
N ILE A 88 0.71 5.09 5.69
CA ILE A 88 0.64 6.11 6.75
C ILE A 88 1.04 7.49 6.22
N LEU A 89 2.09 7.55 5.40
CA LEU A 89 2.56 8.79 4.80
C LEU A 89 1.50 9.39 3.85
N LEU A 90 0.92 8.58 2.97
CA LEU A 90 -0.16 9.01 2.08
C LEU A 90 -1.41 9.43 2.88
N GLY A 91 -1.78 8.66 3.91
CA GLY A 91 -2.90 9.00 4.79
C GLY A 91 -2.72 10.36 5.47
N SER A 92 -1.49 10.65 5.93
CA SER A 92 -1.12 11.94 6.54
C SER A 92 -1.24 13.10 5.54
N ILE A 93 -0.73 12.92 4.32
CA ILE A 93 -0.85 13.91 3.24
C ILE A 93 -2.32 14.18 2.90
N LEU A 94 -3.13 13.12 2.77
CA LEU A 94 -4.56 13.26 2.48
C LEU A 94 -5.29 14.00 3.60
N PHE A 95 -4.96 13.72 4.86
CA PHE A 95 -5.51 14.42 6.01
C PHE A 95 -5.17 15.93 5.98
N MET A 96 -3.92 16.28 5.71
CA MET A 96 -3.50 17.68 5.56
C MET A 96 -4.22 18.37 4.40
N LYS A 97 -4.36 17.69 3.25
CA LYS A 97 -5.09 18.20 2.08
C LYS A 97 -6.55 18.51 2.42
N LYS A 98 -7.24 17.58 3.08
CA LYS A 98 -8.64 17.78 3.52
C LYS A 98 -8.77 18.94 4.50
N LYS A 99 -7.86 19.05 5.47
CA LYS A 99 -7.87 20.17 6.44
C LYS A 99 -7.75 21.53 5.74
N LYS A 100 -6.88 21.65 4.73
CA LYS A 100 -6.69 22.89 3.96
C LYS A 100 -7.92 23.26 3.13
N LEU A 101 -8.64 22.27 2.59
CA LEU A 101 -9.89 22.49 1.86
C LEU A 101 -11.03 23.01 2.74
N LEU A 102 -11.10 22.57 4.02
CA LEU A 102 -12.12 23.01 4.98
C LEU A 102 -11.90 24.43 5.53
N GLN A 103 -10.71 25.01 5.34
CA GLN A 103 -10.35 26.34 5.80
C GLN A 103 -10.50 27.44 4.73
N LYS A 104 -10.96 27.07 3.53
CA LYS A 104 -11.15 27.95 2.38
C LYS A 104 -12.64 28.13 2.11
#